data_AF-V4XWG8-F1
#
_entry.id   AF-V4XWG8-F1
#
_cell.length_a   1.000
_cell.length_b   1.000
_cell.length_c   1.000
_cell.angle_alpha   90.00
_cell.angle_beta   90.00
_cell.angle_gamma   90.00
#
_symmetry.space_group_name_H-M   'P 1'
#
loop_
_entity.id
_entity.type
_entity.pdbx_description
1 polymer ?
#
loop_
_entity_poly.entity_id
_entity_poly.type
_entity_poly.pdbx_seq_one_letter_code
_entity_poly.pdbx_strand_id
1 'polypeptide(L)'
;WSRHNATFVERCTHDTLDPTHLLEFFQIEGWVMAEELSVRDLMGTFEEFYRQFGITDIRFKPHYNPYTEPSFELFGDHPETGEEIEIGNSGIFREEVTGPLGVECDVMAWGLALERLAMLTTGAEDIRDLHGTLADIDFLRTAEVSY
;
A
#
# COMPACT_ATOMS: atom_id res chain seq x y z
N TRP A 1 -1.93 11.05 25.60
CA TRP A 1 -1.32 11.07 24.27
C TRP A 1 -2.16 10.21 23.34
N SER A 2 -3.17 10.83 22.72
CA SER A 2 -4.14 10.13 21.88
C SER A 2 -3.61 10.02 20.46
N ARG A 3 -2.89 8.93 20.18
CA ARG A 3 -2.60 8.54 18.80
C ARG A 3 -3.93 8.08 18.19
N HIS A 4 -4.34 8.71 17.10
CA HIS A 4 -5.50 8.28 16.33
C HIS A 4 -4.97 7.63 15.05
N ASN A 5 -5.39 6.41 14.79
CA ASN A 5 -5.08 5.71 13.55
C ASN A 5 -6.39 5.23 12.93
N ALA A 6 -6.40 5.16 11.61
CA ALA A 6 -7.46 4.52 10.87
C ALA A 6 -6.87 3.86 9.63
N THR A 7 -7.38 2.69 9.30
CA THR A 7 -7.04 1.96 8.08
C THR A 7 -8.34 1.48 7.46
N PHE A 8 -8.49 1.75 6.16
CA PHE A 8 -9.66 1.45 5.37
C PHE A 8 -9.23 0.60 4.18
N VAL A 9 -10.11 -0.30 3.76
CA VAL A 9 -9.93 -1.07 2.53
C VAL A 9 -11.10 -0.71 1.63
N GLU A 10 -10.79 -0.13 0.47
CA GLU A 10 -11.79 0.38 -0.46
C GLU A 10 -11.60 -0.23 -1.85
N ARG A 11 -12.71 -0.34 -2.59
CA ARG A 11 -12.68 -0.76 -4.00
C ARG A 11 -12.67 0.50 -4.87
N CYS A 12 -11.63 0.66 -5.66
CA CYS A 12 -11.42 1.78 -6.57
C CYS A 12 -11.54 1.32 -8.03
N THR A 13 -11.91 2.24 -8.92
CA THR A 13 -12.00 2.00 -10.37
C THR A 13 -10.93 2.80 -11.09
N HIS A 14 -10.19 2.18 -12.01
CA HIS A 14 -9.27 2.92 -12.88
C HIS A 14 -10.06 3.70 -13.96
N ASP A 15 -9.72 4.97 -14.17
CA ASP A 15 -10.25 5.79 -15.27
C ASP A 15 -9.67 5.39 -16.64
N THR A 16 -8.54 4.69 -16.68
CA THR A 16 -7.86 4.25 -17.91
C THR A 16 -7.77 2.74 -18.01
N LEU A 17 -8.34 2.18 -19.08
CA LEU A 17 -8.20 0.77 -19.45
C LEU A 17 -6.79 0.51 -19.99
N ASP A 18 -5.89 0.03 -19.14
CA ASP A 18 -4.62 -0.57 -19.56
C ASP A 18 -4.76 -2.10 -19.50
N PRO A 19 -4.31 -2.86 -20.53
CA PRO A 19 -4.39 -4.33 -20.56
C PRO A 19 -3.71 -5.05 -19.39
N THR A 20 -2.84 -4.38 -18.63
CA THR A 20 -2.16 -4.92 -17.44
C THR A 20 -2.79 -4.51 -16.11
N HIS A 21 -3.80 -3.63 -16.14
CA HIS A 21 -4.46 -3.11 -14.95
C HIS A 21 -5.92 -3.55 -14.90
N LEU A 22 -6.36 -4.04 -13.74
CA LEU A 22 -7.75 -4.37 -13.53
C LEU A 22 -8.60 -3.08 -13.52
N LEU A 23 -9.79 -3.16 -14.12
CA LEU A 23 -10.78 -2.08 -14.11
C LEU A 23 -11.20 -1.71 -12.68
N GLU A 24 -11.23 -2.70 -11.79
CA GLU A 24 -11.48 -2.56 -10.36
C GLU A 24 -10.30 -3.12 -9.58
N PHE A 25 -9.84 -2.38 -8.57
CA PHE A 25 -8.75 -2.79 -7.69
C PHE A 25 -9.05 -2.38 -6.24
N PHE A 26 -8.35 -2.98 -5.28
CA PHE A 26 -8.50 -2.75 -3.86
C PHE A 26 -7.32 -1.97 -3.32
N GLN A 27 -7.62 -0.81 -2.75
CA GLN A 27 -6.62 0.01 -2.08
C GLN A 27 -6.79 -0.15 -0.57
N ILE A 28 -5.68 -0.43 0.10
CA ILE A 28 -5.57 -0.32 1.55
C ILE A 28 -5.04 1.07 1.83
N GLU A 29 -5.89 1.95 2.31
CA GLU A 29 -5.51 3.28 2.72
C GLU A 29 -5.44 3.38 4.23
N GLY A 30 -4.51 4.17 4.74
CA GLY A 30 -4.45 4.42 6.17
C GLY A 30 -3.78 5.73 6.49
N TRP A 31 -4.05 6.21 7.69
CA TRP A 31 -3.41 7.38 8.23
C TRP A 31 -3.22 7.27 9.74
N VAL A 32 -2.22 7.98 10.24
CA VAL A 32 -1.93 8.14 11.66
C VAL A 32 -1.75 9.62 11.96
N MET A 33 -2.50 10.09 12.95
CA MET A 33 -2.38 11.42 13.54
C MET A 33 -1.66 11.31 14.89
N ALA A 34 -0.52 12.00 15.00
CA ALA A 34 0.21 12.13 16.25
C ALA A 34 1.09 13.39 16.24
N GLU A 35 1.48 13.85 17.42
CA GLU A 35 2.48 14.93 17.53
C GLU A 35 3.88 14.36 17.26
N GLU A 36 4.71 15.15 16.57
CA GLU A 36 6.12 14.87 16.30
C GLU A 36 6.35 13.62 15.42
N LEU A 37 5.51 13.38 14.42
CA LEU A 37 5.74 12.28 13.48
C LEU A 37 6.92 12.58 12.57
N SER A 38 7.79 11.59 12.42
CA SER A 38 8.92 11.66 11.51
C SER A 38 8.78 10.66 10.36
N VAL A 39 9.55 10.88 9.29
CA VAL A 39 9.69 9.92 8.18
C VAL A 39 10.13 8.54 8.67
N ARG A 40 10.92 8.49 9.74
CA ARG A 40 11.36 7.23 10.34
C ARG A 40 10.18 6.43 10.89
N ASP A 41 9.19 7.10 11.48
CA ASP A 41 7.98 6.44 11.99
C ASP A 41 7.15 5.85 10.84
N LEU A 42 7.06 6.58 9.74
CA LEU A 42 6.40 6.11 8.51
C LEU A 42 7.11 4.87 7.94
N MET A 43 8.43 4.96 7.72
CA MET A 43 9.23 3.85 7.19
C MET A 43 9.16 2.62 8.11
N GLY A 44 9.32 2.82 9.43
CA GLY A 44 9.25 1.73 10.41
C GLY A 44 7.86 1.08 10.47
N THR A 45 6.79 1.84 10.24
CA THR A 45 5.42 1.29 10.15
C THR A 45 5.29 0.31 8.98
N PHE A 46 5.85 0.66 7.82
CA PHE A 46 5.82 -0.23 6.66
C PHE A 46 6.76 -1.42 6.78
N GLU A 47 7.99 -1.21 7.26
CA GLU A 47 8.92 -2.31 7.54
C GLU A 47 8.24 -3.34 8.45
N GLU A 48 7.56 -2.90 9.50
CA GLU A 48 6.83 -3.79 10.41
C GLU A 48 5.63 -4.45 9.73
N PHE A 49 4.81 -3.69 8.99
CA PHE A 49 3.63 -4.20 8.28
C PHE A 49 3.99 -5.34 7.33
N TYR A 50 4.94 -5.11 6.43
CA TYR A 50 5.34 -6.08 5.42
C TYR A 50 6.17 -7.23 6.00
N ARG A 51 6.91 -7.01 7.10
CA ARG A 51 7.59 -8.09 7.83
C ARG A 51 6.62 -9.15 8.35
N GLN A 52 5.37 -8.79 8.69
CA GLN A 52 4.34 -9.77 9.05
C GLN A 52 3.97 -10.69 7.88
N PHE A 53 4.14 -10.23 6.64
CA PHE A 53 3.95 -11.01 5.42
C PHE A 53 5.23 -11.73 4.94
N GLY A 54 6.31 -11.69 5.72
CA GLY A 54 7.59 -12.29 5.36
C GLY A 54 8.40 -11.48 4.34
N ILE A 55 8.01 -10.25 4.04
CA ILE A 55 8.70 -9.36 3.09
C ILE A 55 9.65 -8.46 3.88
N THR A 56 10.95 -8.59 3.65
CA THR A 56 11.99 -7.87 4.40
C THR A 56 12.73 -6.81 3.59
N ASP A 57 12.73 -6.91 2.27
CA ASP A 57 13.58 -6.11 1.38
C ASP A 57 12.77 -5.02 0.65
N ILE A 58 12.19 -4.11 1.43
CA ILE A 58 11.38 -3.01 0.90
C ILE A 58 12.28 -1.81 0.64
N ARG A 59 12.08 -1.18 -0.51
CA ARG A 59 12.83 0.01 -0.92
C ARG A 59 11.90 1.20 -0.96
N PHE A 60 12.30 2.27 -0.27
CA PHE A 60 11.61 3.56 -0.31
C PHE A 60 12.30 4.47 -1.32
N LYS A 61 11.55 4.94 -2.32
CA LYS A 61 12.04 5.92 -3.29
C LYS A 61 11.34 7.26 -3.07
N PRO A 62 12.07 8.37 -2.95
CA PRO A 62 11.44 9.69 -2.89
C PRO A 62 10.57 9.93 -4.13
N HIS A 63 9.32 10.33 -3.88
CA HIS A 63 8.36 10.66 -4.93
C HIS A 63 7.72 12.02 -4.61
N TYR A 64 7.22 12.73 -5.63
CA TYR A 64 6.55 14.00 -5.42
C TYR A 64 5.02 13.80 -5.44
N ASN A 65 4.37 14.12 -4.32
CA ASN A 65 2.92 14.15 -4.24
C ASN A 65 2.45 15.59 -3.93
N PRO A 66 1.37 16.08 -4.54
CA PRO A 66 0.90 17.46 -4.32
C PRO A 66 0.52 17.77 -2.86
N TYR A 67 0.04 16.76 -2.14
CA TYR A 67 -0.57 16.87 -0.82
C TYR A 67 0.33 16.42 0.33
N THR A 68 1.44 15.74 0.04
CA THR A 68 2.33 15.16 1.06
C THR A 68 3.79 15.56 0.81
N GLU A 69 4.46 16.01 1.87
CA GLU A 69 5.88 16.37 1.88
C GLU A 69 6.45 16.06 3.27
N PRO A 70 7.44 15.16 3.40
CA PRO A 70 8.06 14.34 2.36
C PRO A 70 7.18 13.14 1.93
N SER A 71 7.46 12.63 0.73
CA SER A 71 6.69 11.57 0.07
C SER A 71 7.58 10.46 -0.48
N PHE A 72 7.08 9.23 -0.42
CA PHE A 72 7.81 8.03 -0.80
C PHE A 72 6.90 7.00 -1.47
N GLU A 73 7.40 6.44 -2.56
CA GLU A 73 6.90 5.20 -3.14
C GLU A 73 7.62 4.01 -2.53
N LEU A 74 6.87 2.93 -2.34
CA LEU A 74 7.36 1.67 -1.81
C LEU A 74 7.52 0.67 -2.95
N PHE A 75 8.64 -0.05 -2.93
CA PHE A 75 8.96 -1.09 -3.90
C PHE A 75 9.33 -2.39 -3.17
N GLY A 76 8.91 -3.52 -3.73
CA GLY A 76 9.29 -4.86 -3.29
C GLY A 76 9.68 -5.74 -4.48
N ASP A 77 10.47 -6.78 -4.24
CA ASP A 77 10.87 -7.74 -5.27
C ASP A 77 9.86 -8.88 -5.37
N HIS A 78 9.43 -9.20 -6.59
CA HIS A 78 8.59 -10.36 -6.84
C HIS A 78 9.35 -11.65 -6.50
N PRO A 79 8.78 -12.58 -5.71
CA PRO A 79 9.51 -13.75 -5.21
C PRO A 79 9.96 -14.71 -6.31
N GLU A 80 9.19 -14.84 -7.39
CA GLU A 80 9.52 -15.75 -8.51
C GLU A 80 10.37 -15.09 -9.62
N THR A 81 9.94 -13.93 -10.12
CA THR A 81 10.61 -13.24 -11.24
C THR A 81 11.78 -12.36 -10.83
N GLY A 82 11.85 -11.93 -9.56
CA GLY A 82 12.83 -10.98 -9.07
C GLY A 82 12.65 -9.56 -9.61
N GLU A 83 11.51 -9.26 -10.25
CA GLU A 83 11.20 -7.93 -10.75
C GLU A 83 10.82 -6.99 -9.61
N GLU A 84 11.24 -5.73 -9.72
CA GLU A 84 10.87 -4.70 -8.77
C GLU A 84 9.46 -4.19 -9.07
N ILE A 85 8.56 -4.34 -8.11
CA ILE A 85 7.16 -3.97 -8.21
C ILE A 85 6.86 -2.83 -7.24
N GLU A 86 6.16 -1.81 -7.72
CA GLU A 86 5.59 -0.77 -6.85
C GLU A 86 4.42 -1.35 -6.05
N ILE A 87 4.50 -1.25 -4.73
CA ILE A 87 3.52 -1.85 -3.79
C ILE A 87 2.65 -0.83 -3.10
N GLY A 88 3.02 0.45 -3.18
CA GLY A 88 2.21 1.54 -2.65
C GLY A 88 2.93 2.87 -2.60
N ASN A 89 2.17 3.88 -2.19
CA ASN A 89 2.62 5.26 -2.04
C ASN A 89 2.33 5.75 -0.62
N SER A 90 3.16 6.65 -0.13
CA SER A 90 3.10 7.14 1.24
C SER A 90 3.66 8.55 1.38
N GLY A 91 3.29 9.23 2.46
CA GLY A 91 3.90 10.49 2.82
C GLY A 91 3.29 11.13 4.06
N ILE A 92 3.82 12.29 4.43
CA ILE A 92 3.32 13.12 5.52
C ILE A 92 2.52 14.27 4.93
N PHE A 93 1.27 14.45 5.34
CA PHE A 93 0.43 15.52 4.82
C PHE A 93 1.02 16.88 5.16
N ARG A 94 0.95 17.77 4.17
CA ARG A 94 1.38 19.14 4.33
C ARG A 94 0.40 19.93 5.21
N GLU A 95 0.92 20.91 5.94
CA GLU A 95 0.11 21.79 6.79
C GLU A 95 -0.96 22.54 5.97
N GLU A 96 -0.70 22.85 4.69
CA GLU A 96 -1.70 23.50 3.82
C GLU A 96 -2.94 22.62 3.56
N VAL A 97 -2.83 21.30 3.73
CA VAL A 97 -3.94 20.35 3.59
C VAL A 97 -4.67 20.15 4.91
N THR A 98 -3.95 20.01 6.02
CA THR A 98 -4.52 19.71 7.35
C THR A 98 -5.02 20.95 8.08
N GLY A 99 -4.39 22.10 7.87
CA GLY A 99 -4.71 23.38 8.52
C GLY A 99 -6.15 23.84 8.32
N PRO A 100 -6.71 23.86 7.09
CA PRO A 100 -8.12 24.21 6.86
C PRO A 100 -9.12 23.29 7.57
N LEU A 101 -8.71 22.07 7.93
CA LEU A 101 -9.54 21.09 8.66
C LEU A 101 -9.40 21.22 10.19
N GLY A 102 -8.58 22.16 10.68
CA GLY A 102 -8.33 22.37 12.11
C GLY A 102 -7.48 21.27 12.76
N VAL A 103 -6.70 20.53 11.96
CA VAL A 103 -5.80 19.48 12.45
C VAL A 103 -4.43 20.09 12.70
N GLU A 104 -4.04 20.18 13.97
CA GLU A 104 -2.80 20.83 14.42
C GLU A 104 -1.63 19.84 14.63
N CYS A 105 -1.83 18.57 14.32
CA CYS A 105 -0.82 17.51 14.50
C CYS A 105 -0.33 16.98 13.15
N ASP A 106 0.81 16.29 13.18
CA ASP A 106 1.36 15.64 12.00
C ASP A 106 0.47 14.46 11.60
N VAL A 107 0.28 14.30 10.29
CA VAL A 107 -0.53 13.21 9.75
C VAL A 107 0.27 12.49 8.69
N MET A 108 0.67 11.25 8.98
CA MET A 108 1.24 10.38 7.95
C MET A 108 0.14 9.54 7.33
N ALA A 109 0.15 9.39 6.02
CA ALA A 109 -0.86 8.66 5.26
C ALA A 109 -0.22 7.79 4.17
N TRP A 110 -0.97 6.78 3.76
CA TRP A 110 -0.53 5.81 2.77
C TRP A 110 -1.68 5.19 2.00
N GLY A 111 -1.34 4.72 0.79
CA GLY A 111 -2.19 3.90 -0.06
C GLY A 111 -1.38 2.74 -0.61
N LEU A 112 -1.78 1.51 -0.27
CA LEU A 112 -1.15 0.28 -0.71
C LEU A 112 -2.08 -0.46 -1.67
N ALA A 113 -1.52 -1.06 -2.71
CA ALA A 113 -2.29 -1.91 -3.61
C ALA A 113 -2.38 -3.33 -3.01
N LEU A 114 -3.58 -3.75 -2.62
CA LEU A 114 -3.81 -5.09 -2.03
C LEU A 114 -3.42 -6.19 -3.01
N GLU A 115 -3.72 -5.99 -4.29
CA GLU A 115 -3.35 -6.88 -5.38
C GLU A 115 -1.85 -7.12 -5.45
N ARG A 116 -1.04 -6.07 -5.33
CA ARG A 116 0.42 -6.18 -5.39
C ARG A 116 0.97 -6.90 -4.17
N LEU A 117 0.42 -6.62 -2.99
CA LEU A 117 0.73 -7.39 -1.77
C LEU A 117 0.37 -8.87 -1.93
N ALA A 118 -0.78 -9.19 -2.53
CA ALA A 118 -1.20 -10.56 -2.80
C ALA A 118 -0.24 -11.26 -3.77
N MET A 119 0.19 -10.59 -4.84
CA MET A 119 1.20 -11.13 -5.76
C MET A 119 2.53 -11.41 -5.05
N LEU A 120 3.01 -10.48 -4.23
CA LEU A 120 4.27 -10.68 -3.48
C LEU A 120 4.22 -11.82 -2.46
N THR A 121 3.05 -12.10 -1.90
CA THR A 121 2.87 -13.16 -0.89
C THR A 121 2.57 -14.52 -1.49
N THR A 122 1.86 -14.55 -2.63
CA THR A 122 1.45 -15.80 -3.30
C THR A 122 2.40 -16.22 -4.43
N GLY A 123 3.19 -15.30 -4.97
CA GLY A 123 4.04 -15.51 -6.15
C GLY A 123 3.29 -15.48 -7.48
N ALA A 124 2.02 -15.12 -7.50
CA ALA A 124 1.23 -15.07 -8.72
C ALA A 124 1.77 -14.01 -9.71
N GLU A 125 2.07 -14.43 -10.94
CA GLU A 125 2.54 -13.54 -12.01
C GLU A 125 1.46 -12.57 -12.52
N ASP A 126 0.17 -12.96 -12.44
CA ASP A 126 -0.96 -12.15 -12.88
C ASP A 126 -2.06 -12.07 -11.82
N ILE A 127 -2.51 -10.85 -11.54
CA ILE A 127 -3.58 -10.61 -10.58
C ILE A 127 -4.92 -11.22 -11.03
N ARG A 128 -5.14 -11.41 -12.33
CA ARG A 128 -6.35 -12.05 -12.88
C ARG A 128 -6.52 -13.49 -12.42
N ASP A 129 -5.42 -14.15 -12.08
CA ASP A 129 -5.45 -15.52 -11.53
C ASP A 129 -6.04 -15.53 -10.11
N LEU A 130 -5.90 -14.41 -9.39
CA LEU A 130 -6.38 -14.23 -8.01
C LEU A 130 -7.74 -13.51 -7.93
N HIS A 131 -8.03 -12.59 -8.85
CA HIS A 131 -9.19 -11.72 -8.77
C HIS A 131 -9.89 -11.49 -10.13
N GLY A 132 -11.21 -11.70 -10.15
CA GLY A 132 -12.07 -11.45 -11.31
C GLY A 132 -12.77 -12.71 -11.82
N THR A 133 -13.41 -12.61 -13.00
CA THR A 133 -14.13 -13.72 -13.62
C THR A 133 -13.22 -14.80 -14.21
N LEU A 134 -11.93 -14.50 -14.37
CA LEU A 134 -10.90 -15.39 -14.88
C LEU A 134 -10.07 -16.05 -13.76
N ALA A 135 -10.40 -15.78 -12.49
CA ALA A 135 -9.67 -16.33 -11.36
C ALA A 135 -9.67 -17.86 -11.39
N ASP A 136 -8.51 -18.46 -11.10
CA ASP A 136 -8.35 -19.90 -11.06
C ASP A 136 -9.05 -20.44 -9.80
N ILE A 137 -10.22 -21.07 -10.01
CA ILE A 137 -11.03 -21.64 -8.94
C ILE A 137 -10.29 -22.78 -8.22
N ASP A 138 -9.46 -23.54 -8.94
CA ASP A 138 -8.71 -24.64 -8.32
C ASP A 138 -7.61 -24.09 -7.41
N PHE A 139 -6.91 -23.02 -7.84
CA PHE A 139 -6.00 -22.27 -6.95
C PHE A 139 -6.72 -21.81 -5.68
N LEU A 140 -7.87 -21.14 -5.80
CA LEU A 140 -8.65 -20.66 -4.64
C LEU A 140 -9.12 -21.77 -3.70
N ARG A 141 -9.28 -23.00 -4.19
CA ARG A 141 -9.69 -24.16 -3.40
C ARG A 141 -8.53 -24.84 -2.68
N THR A 142 -7.34 -24.80 -3.27
CA THR A 142 -6.16 -25.52 -2.75
C THR A 142 -5.18 -24.62 -2.02
N ALA A 143 -5.27 -23.31 -2.19
CA ALA A 143 -4.42 -22.35 -1.50
C ALA A 143 -4.50 -22.58 0.03
N GLU A 144 -3.33 -22.74 0.66
CA GLU A 144 -3.27 -22.83 2.12
C GLU A 144 -3.66 -21.49 2.74
N VAL A 145 -4.53 -21.55 3.75
CA VAL A 145 -4.93 -20.36 4.49
C VAL A 145 -3.76 -19.94 5.38
N SER A 146 -3.13 -18.81 5.06
CA SER A 146 -2.22 -18.13 5.97
C SER A 146 -3.01 -17.18 6.88
N TYR A 147 -2.67 -17.18 8.17
CA TYR A 147 -3.27 -16.35 9.23
C TYR A 147 -2.23 -15.38 9.79
#